data_AF-A0A8S3WY02-F1
#
_entry.id   AF-A0A8S3WY02-F1
#
_cell.length_a   1.000
_cell.length_b   1.000
_cell.length_c   1.000
_cell.angle_alpha   90.00
_cell.angle_beta   90.00
_cell.angle_gamma   90.00
#
_symmetry.space_group_name_H-M   'P 1'
#
loop_
_entity.id
_entity.type
_entity.pdbx_description
1 polymer ?
#
loop_
_entity_poly.entity_id
_entity_poly.type
_entity_poly.pdbx_seq_one_letter_code
_entity_poly.pdbx_strand_id
1 'polypeptide(L)'
;MKISFEAPYKKKEIIQCKRCQRFGHSKNQCFRPYRCVKCGSAHPTTTCTKKPDTEATCANCDEKHPASYKGCKVYKQYRERILKLDSKSKGKPMPNNIETKNLDPHLSTKTNCTDNQNLTKTYSEAAKTKEQYTQQNIKNDLADFSDLMDIMFEKLQHSMVTMMEKIMDKMMDRMVKLVSSLVKK
;
A
#
# COMPACT_ATOMS: atom_id res chain seq x y z
N MET A 1 9.04 23.94 -45.77
CA MET A 1 7.86 23.38 -45.06
C MET A 1 8.24 23.27 -43.59
N LYS A 2 7.55 23.99 -42.69
CA LYS A 2 7.87 23.98 -41.25
C LYS A 2 6.89 23.00 -40.59
N ILE A 3 7.39 21.84 -40.17
CA ILE A 3 6.58 20.81 -39.51
C ILE A 3 6.60 21.10 -38.01
N SER A 4 5.44 21.35 -37.42
CA SER A 4 5.25 21.50 -35.98
C SER A 4 4.68 20.22 -35.39
N PHE A 5 5.36 19.64 -34.40
CA PHE A 5 4.88 18.47 -33.66
C PHE A 5 4.12 18.93 -32.41
N GLU A 6 2.87 18.49 -32.26
CA GLU A 6 2.12 18.67 -31.01
C GLU A 6 2.59 17.65 -29.97
N ALA A 7 2.68 18.09 -28.71
CA ALA A 7 3.10 17.20 -27.62
C ALA A 7 2.06 16.07 -27.42
N PRO A 8 2.50 14.81 -27.21
CA PRO A 8 1.59 13.70 -26.99
C PRO A 8 0.63 13.95 -25.81
N TYR A 9 -0.68 13.81 -26.07
CA TYR A 9 -1.70 13.97 -25.03
C TYR A 9 -1.56 12.89 -23.94
N LYS A 10 -1.26 13.31 -22.71
CA LYS A 10 -1.16 12.41 -21.55
C LYS A 10 -2.56 12.01 -21.06
N LYS A 11 -3.00 10.81 -21.42
CA LYS A 11 -4.26 10.24 -20.89
C LYS A 11 -4.10 9.93 -19.39
N LYS A 12 -4.89 10.59 -18.54
CA LYS A 12 -5.03 10.23 -17.11
C LYS A 12 -5.88 8.95 -16.98
N GLU A 13 -5.35 7.81 -17.40
CA GLU A 13 -6.03 6.53 -17.23
C GLU A 13 -5.82 5.98 -15.81
N ILE A 14 -6.92 5.54 -15.19
CA ILE A 14 -6.87 4.87 -13.89
C ILE A 14 -6.21 3.52 -14.05
N ILE A 15 -5.11 3.32 -13.32
CA ILE A 15 -4.39 2.04 -13.29
C ILE A 15 -5.30 0.97 -12.68
N GLN A 16 -5.50 -0.12 -13.41
CA GLN A 16 -6.19 -1.31 -12.92
C GLN A 16 -5.20 -2.47 -12.78
N CYS A 17 -5.11 -3.01 -11.57
CA CYS A 17 -4.21 -4.11 -11.26
C CYS A 17 -4.63 -5.38 -11.99
N LYS A 18 -3.76 -5.94 -12.84
CA LYS A 18 -4.06 -7.18 -13.59
C LYS A 18 -4.06 -8.44 -12.72
N ARG A 19 -3.53 -8.36 -11.49
CA ARG A 19 -3.58 -9.47 -10.52
C ARG A 19 -4.93 -9.50 -9.82
N CYS A 20 -5.31 -8.44 -9.10
CA CYS A 20 -6.52 -8.44 -8.27
C CYS A 20 -7.73 -7.67 -8.85
N GLN A 21 -7.60 -7.09 -10.05
CA GLN A 21 -8.61 -6.26 -10.75
C GLN A 21 -9.03 -4.95 -10.07
N ARG A 22 -8.51 -4.63 -8.89
CA ARG A 22 -8.75 -3.37 -8.19
C ARG A 22 -7.99 -2.19 -8.83
N PHE A 23 -8.39 -0.97 -8.47
CA PHE A 23 -7.83 0.26 -9.02
C PHE A 23 -6.71 0.84 -8.15
N GLY A 24 -5.82 1.64 -8.77
CA GLY A 24 -4.84 2.48 -8.08
C GLY A 24 -3.44 1.91 -7.89
N HIS A 25 -3.15 0.70 -8.37
CA HIS A 25 -1.83 0.08 -8.25
C HIS A 25 -1.54 -0.89 -9.40
N SER A 26 -0.26 -1.13 -9.66
CA SER A 26 0.20 -2.05 -10.70
C SER A 26 0.23 -3.51 -10.20
N LYS A 27 0.43 -4.47 -11.13
CA LYS A 27 0.58 -5.89 -10.78
C LYS A 27 1.80 -6.14 -9.89
N ASN A 28 2.91 -5.41 -10.12
CA ASN A 28 4.18 -5.62 -9.43
C ASN A 28 4.13 -5.24 -7.95
N GLN A 29 3.25 -4.30 -7.60
CA GLN A 29 3.02 -3.85 -6.22
C GLN A 29 1.80 -4.53 -5.57
N CYS A 30 1.33 -5.66 -6.14
CA CYS A 30 0.13 -6.33 -5.69
C CYS A 30 0.45 -7.66 -4.99
N PHE A 31 0.12 -7.71 -3.70
CA PHE A 31 0.23 -8.91 -2.86
C PHE A 31 -1.09 -9.67 -2.69
N ARG A 32 -2.18 -9.19 -3.30
CA ARG A 32 -3.51 -9.80 -3.22
C ARG A 32 -3.61 -11.05 -4.11
N PRO A 33 -4.53 -11.99 -3.82
CA PRO A 33 -4.77 -13.14 -4.70
C PRO A 33 -5.22 -12.67 -6.10
N TYR A 34 -5.05 -13.57 -7.08
CA TYR A 34 -5.55 -13.30 -8.43
C TYR A 34 -7.07 -13.19 -8.44
N ARG A 35 -7.59 -12.33 -9.31
CA ARG A 35 -8.99 -12.31 -9.72
C ARG A 35 -9.06 -12.22 -11.24
N CYS A 36 -9.87 -13.08 -11.84
CA CYS A 36 -10.05 -13.12 -13.28
C CYS A 36 -10.89 -11.93 -13.76
N VAL A 37 -10.48 -11.28 -14.85
CA VAL A 37 -11.23 -10.16 -15.47
C VAL A 37 -12.58 -10.62 -16.06
N LYS A 38 -12.68 -11.89 -16.47
CA LYS A 38 -13.86 -12.47 -17.15
C LYS A 38 -14.90 -13.02 -16.17
N CYS A 39 -14.48 -13.66 -15.09
CA CYS A 39 -15.38 -14.37 -14.18
C CYS A 39 -15.24 -14.02 -12.70
N GLY A 40 -14.28 -13.16 -12.32
CA GLY A 40 -14.10 -12.74 -10.92
C GLY A 40 -13.49 -13.79 -9.98
N SER A 41 -13.30 -15.03 -10.43
CA SER A 41 -12.75 -16.15 -9.65
C SER A 41 -11.24 -16.05 -9.41
N ALA A 42 -10.73 -16.85 -8.47
CA ALA A 42 -9.36 -16.81 -7.96
C ALA A 42 -8.30 -17.44 -8.89
N HIS A 43 -8.17 -16.93 -10.12
CA HIS A 43 -7.15 -17.36 -11.08
C HIS A 43 -6.74 -16.21 -12.03
N PRO A 44 -5.55 -16.28 -12.67
CA PRO A 44 -5.18 -15.34 -13.73
C PRO A 44 -6.04 -15.53 -14.99
N THR A 45 -6.29 -14.46 -15.74
CA THR A 45 -7.12 -14.50 -16.95
C THR A 45 -6.61 -15.50 -18.00
N THR A 46 -5.31 -15.79 -18.02
CA THR A 46 -4.67 -16.75 -18.95
C THR A 46 -5.11 -18.19 -18.73
N THR A 47 -5.48 -18.57 -17.51
CA THR A 47 -5.95 -19.92 -17.17
C THR A 47 -7.47 -19.99 -17.04
N CYS A 48 -8.19 -18.96 -17.52
CA CYS A 48 -9.63 -18.89 -17.40
C CYS A 48 -10.31 -19.79 -18.43
N THR A 49 -11.12 -20.74 -17.96
CA THR A 49 -11.91 -21.67 -18.80
C THR A 49 -13.22 -21.06 -19.32
N LYS A 50 -13.58 -19.85 -18.87
CA LYS A 50 -14.81 -19.18 -19.31
C LYS A 50 -14.72 -18.80 -20.79
N LYS A 51 -15.68 -19.28 -21.59
CA LYS A 51 -15.78 -19.01 -23.04
C LYS A 51 -16.09 -17.54 -23.32
N PRO A 52 -15.63 -16.96 -24.45
CA PRO A 52 -15.91 -15.56 -24.80
C PRO A 52 -17.40 -15.22 -24.89
N ASP A 53 -18.22 -16.17 -25.37
CA ASP A 53 -19.67 -15.98 -25.57
C ASP A 53 -20.50 -16.07 -24.29
N THR A 54 -19.86 -16.42 -23.17
CA THR A 54 -20.56 -16.53 -21.89
C THR A 54 -20.51 -15.20 -21.14
N GLU A 55 -21.61 -14.88 -20.46
CA GLU A 55 -21.76 -13.64 -19.71
C GLU A 55 -20.64 -13.47 -18.68
N ALA A 56 -19.92 -12.35 -18.72
CA ALA A 56 -18.83 -12.06 -17.81
C ALA A 56 -19.34 -11.66 -16.41
N THR A 57 -18.50 -11.84 -15.39
CA THR A 57 -18.81 -11.46 -14.01
C THR A 57 -17.71 -10.54 -13.49
N CYS A 58 -18.10 -9.35 -13.03
CA CYS A 58 -17.15 -8.32 -12.64
C CYS A 58 -16.51 -8.62 -11.30
N ALA A 59 -15.19 -8.70 -11.24
CA ALA A 59 -14.44 -8.87 -9.99
C ALA A 59 -14.55 -7.71 -8.98
N ASN A 60 -15.20 -6.59 -9.32
CA ASN A 60 -15.29 -5.42 -8.45
C ASN A 60 -16.72 -5.12 -7.97
N CYS A 61 -17.74 -5.51 -8.72
CA CYS A 61 -19.15 -5.26 -8.39
C CYS A 61 -20.07 -6.47 -8.57
N ASP A 62 -19.53 -7.60 -9.03
CA ASP A 62 -20.21 -8.87 -9.26
C ASP A 62 -21.39 -8.81 -10.25
N GLU A 63 -21.50 -7.72 -11.03
CA GLU A 63 -22.46 -7.55 -12.12
C GLU A 63 -21.99 -8.19 -13.44
N LYS A 64 -22.92 -8.28 -14.40
CA LYS A 64 -22.82 -8.97 -15.69
C LYS A 64 -21.97 -8.23 -16.73
N HIS A 65 -20.70 -8.00 -16.42
CA HIS A 65 -19.73 -7.40 -17.33
C HIS A 65 -18.30 -7.76 -16.89
N PRO A 66 -17.28 -7.65 -17.77
CA PRO A 66 -15.90 -7.88 -17.35
C PRO A 66 -15.43 -6.78 -16.39
N ALA A 67 -14.42 -7.09 -15.57
CA ALA A 67 -13.88 -6.11 -14.60
C ALA A 67 -13.20 -4.90 -15.27
N SER A 68 -12.87 -4.99 -16.57
CA SER A 68 -12.31 -3.90 -17.37
C SER A 68 -13.34 -2.90 -17.90
N TYR A 69 -14.64 -3.18 -17.72
CA TYR A 69 -15.71 -2.34 -18.24
C TYR A 69 -15.75 -0.97 -17.55
N LYS A 70 -15.60 0.10 -18.34
CA LYS A 70 -15.53 1.49 -17.85
C LYS A 70 -16.90 2.03 -17.40
N GLY A 71 -17.99 1.34 -17.73
CA GLY A 71 -19.34 1.68 -17.24
C GLY A 71 -19.65 1.15 -15.84
N CYS A 72 -18.77 0.33 -15.24
CA CYS A 72 -18.92 -0.24 -13.90
C CYS A 72 -19.15 0.84 -12.84
N LYS A 73 -20.13 0.66 -11.96
CA LYS A 73 -20.44 1.60 -10.86
C LYS A 73 -19.24 1.87 -9.96
N VAL A 74 -18.47 0.83 -9.61
CA VAL A 74 -17.29 0.95 -8.75
C VAL A 74 -16.16 1.69 -9.46
N TYR A 75 -16.02 1.50 -10.78
CA TYR A 75 -15.06 2.26 -11.58
C TYR A 75 -15.41 3.75 -11.62
N LYS A 76 -16.67 4.09 -11.89
CA LYS A 76 -17.16 5.48 -11.91
C LYS A 76 -16.94 6.16 -10.56
N GLN A 77 -17.33 5.52 -9.46
CA GLN A 77 -17.12 6.02 -8.10
C GLN A 77 -15.64 6.21 -7.75
N TYR A 78 -14.75 5.30 -8.17
CA TYR A 78 -13.31 5.46 -7.97
C TYR A 78 -12.78 6.65 -8.78
N ARG A 79 -13.18 6.77 -10.06
CA ARG A 79 -12.80 7.90 -10.92
C ARG A 79 -13.21 9.25 -10.34
N GLU A 80 -14.45 9.37 -9.90
CA GLU A 80 -14.95 10.60 -9.29
C GLU A 80 -14.17 11.00 -8.04
N ARG A 81 -13.80 10.04 -7.19
CA ARG A 81 -12.97 10.30 -6.01
C ARG A 81 -11.61 10.87 -6.38
N ILE A 82 -10.92 10.28 -7.36
CA ILE A 82 -9.61 10.78 -7.80
C ILE A 82 -9.72 12.19 -8.41
N LEU A 83 -10.74 12.47 -9.22
CA LEU A 83 -10.95 13.81 -9.81
C LEU A 83 -11.27 14.88 -8.75
N LYS A 84 -12.00 14.52 -7.69
CA LYS A 84 -12.28 15.42 -6.56
C LYS A 84 -11.02 15.74 -5.75
N LEU A 85 -10.09 14.80 -5.63
CA LEU A 85 -8.79 15.02 -4.97
C LEU A 85 -7.90 15.99 -5.77
N ASP A 86 -7.85 15.85 -7.10
CA ASP A 86 -7.12 16.77 -8.00
C ASP A 86 -7.65 18.22 -7.91
N SER A 87 -8.93 18.40 -7.57
CA SER A 87 -9.55 19.73 -7.46
C SER A 87 -9.24 20.44 -6.14
N LYS A 88 -8.97 19.67 -5.07
CA LYS A 88 -8.74 20.20 -3.71
C LYS A 88 -7.27 20.53 -3.43
N SER A 89 -6.33 20.07 -4.28
CA SER A 89 -4.90 20.32 -4.14
C SER A 89 -4.42 21.67 -4.70
N LYS A 90 -5.31 22.51 -5.24
CA LYS A 90 -4.95 23.84 -5.79
C LYS A 90 -4.92 24.98 -4.75
N GLY A 91 -5.00 24.68 -3.45
CA GLY A 91 -5.15 25.72 -2.43
C GLY A 91 -4.52 25.40 -1.09
N LYS A 92 -3.22 25.04 -1.05
CA LYS A 92 -2.33 25.37 0.08
C LYS A 92 -0.89 25.48 -0.44
N PRO A 93 -0.22 26.64 -0.30
CA PRO A 93 1.24 26.69 -0.42
C PRO A 93 1.82 25.78 0.67
N MET A 94 2.70 24.86 0.28
CA MET A 94 3.55 24.15 1.23
C MET A 94 4.50 25.18 1.84
N PRO A 95 4.63 25.30 3.18
CA PRO A 95 5.73 26.07 3.73
C PRO A 95 7.02 25.30 3.43
N ASN A 96 7.84 25.86 2.55
CA ASN A 96 9.24 25.48 2.44
C ASN A 96 9.91 25.89 3.74
N ASN A 97 10.28 24.92 4.58
CA ASN A 97 11.36 25.14 5.54
C ASN A 97 12.46 24.11 5.26
N ILE A 98 13.20 24.38 4.20
CA ILE A 98 14.55 23.85 4.01
C ILE A 98 15.44 24.87 4.72
N GLU A 99 15.96 24.52 5.90
CA GLU A 99 17.09 25.25 6.47
C GLU A 99 18.34 24.92 5.66
N THR A 100 18.61 25.75 4.65
CA THR A 100 19.93 25.89 4.04
C THR A 100 20.85 26.62 5.02
N LYS A 101 21.84 25.92 5.58
CA LYS A 101 23.09 26.56 5.97
C LYS A 101 23.93 26.69 4.69
N ASN A 102 24.01 27.93 4.23
CA ASN A 102 24.66 28.41 3.01
C ASN A 102 26.11 27.94 2.84
N LEU A 103 26.53 27.75 1.58
CA LEU A 103 27.45 28.67 0.88
C LEU A 103 27.73 28.14 -0.54
N ASP A 104 27.26 28.88 -1.55
CA ASP A 104 27.75 28.87 -2.95
C ASP A 104 29.17 29.52 -3.04
N PRO A 105 29.83 29.76 -4.20
CA PRO A 105 29.45 29.49 -5.60
C PRO A 105 30.59 29.03 -6.58
N HIS A 106 30.16 28.58 -7.77
CA HIS A 106 30.77 28.86 -9.09
C HIS A 106 31.75 27.84 -9.77
N LEU A 107 31.25 27.29 -10.89
CA LEU A 107 31.89 27.10 -12.21
C LEU A 107 32.78 25.86 -12.53
N SER A 108 32.21 25.04 -13.42
CA SER A 108 32.80 24.37 -14.60
C SER A 108 34.02 23.43 -14.53
N THR A 109 33.87 22.38 -15.35
CA THR A 109 34.90 21.66 -16.14
C THR A 109 35.86 20.68 -15.46
N LYS A 110 35.71 19.42 -15.91
CA LYS A 110 36.72 18.39 -16.27
C LYS A 110 37.85 18.03 -15.26
N THR A 111 37.96 16.70 -15.07
CA THR A 111 39.19 15.91 -14.77
C THR A 111 39.96 16.18 -13.48
N ASN A 112 39.84 15.29 -12.48
CA ASN A 112 40.80 14.20 -12.19
C ASN A 112 40.56 13.63 -10.78
N CYS A 113 40.88 12.35 -10.63
CA CYS A 113 40.61 11.51 -9.46
C CYS A 113 41.60 11.74 -8.31
N THR A 114 41.15 11.59 -7.06
CA THR A 114 41.72 10.66 -6.06
C THR A 114 40.81 10.51 -4.82
N ASP A 115 40.44 9.25 -4.56
CA ASP A 115 40.10 8.55 -3.31
C ASP A 115 39.20 9.18 -2.22
N ASN A 116 37.98 8.64 -2.13
CA ASN A 116 37.63 7.86 -0.93
C ASN A 116 36.65 6.71 -1.30
N GLN A 117 36.86 5.57 -0.65
CA GLN A 117 36.63 4.23 -1.19
C GLN A 117 35.25 3.63 -0.83
N ASN A 118 34.76 2.74 -1.71
CA ASN A 118 33.67 1.74 -1.59
C ASN A 118 32.26 2.15 -2.11
N LEU A 119 31.58 1.44 -3.03
CA LEU A 119 31.88 0.24 -3.83
C LEU A 119 30.80 0.10 -4.92
N THR A 120 31.12 0.36 -6.19
CA THR A 120 30.29 -0.05 -7.34
C THR A 120 30.66 -1.47 -7.76
N LYS A 121 29.85 -2.46 -7.37
CA LYS A 121 30.11 -3.87 -7.69
C LYS A 121 29.88 -4.15 -9.17
N THR A 122 30.78 -4.91 -9.78
CA THR A 122 30.69 -5.37 -11.17
C THR A 122 29.87 -6.67 -11.27
N TYR A 123 29.36 -6.97 -12.47
CA TYR A 123 28.45 -8.11 -12.69
C TYR A 123 29.07 -9.46 -12.29
N SER A 124 30.39 -9.59 -12.39
CA SER A 124 31.18 -10.76 -11.97
C SER A 124 31.30 -10.91 -10.45
N GLU A 125 31.17 -9.83 -9.67
CA GLU A 125 31.19 -9.88 -8.18
C GLU A 125 29.83 -10.26 -7.58
N ALA A 126 28.73 -9.93 -8.27
CA ALA A 126 27.38 -10.34 -7.87
C ALA A 126 27.14 -11.85 -8.03
N ALA A 127 27.88 -12.51 -8.93
CA ALA A 127 27.75 -13.95 -9.15
C ALA A 127 28.47 -14.80 -8.08
N LYS A 128 29.56 -14.29 -7.48
CA LYS A 128 30.34 -15.01 -6.45
C LYS A 128 29.75 -14.92 -5.04
N THR A 129 28.82 -13.98 -4.82
CA THR A 129 28.22 -13.72 -3.51
C THR A 129 27.04 -14.63 -3.16
N LYS A 130 26.70 -15.60 -4.01
CA LYS A 130 25.62 -16.55 -3.74
C LYS A 130 25.98 -17.68 -2.77
N GLU A 131 27.27 -17.92 -2.50
CA GLU A 131 27.73 -19.04 -1.67
C GLU A 131 28.19 -18.65 -0.25
N GLN A 132 28.34 -17.36 0.07
CA GLN A 132 28.78 -16.89 1.40
C GLN A 132 27.79 -15.96 2.12
N TYR A 133 26.63 -15.65 1.54
CA TYR A 133 25.62 -14.73 2.12
C TYR A 133 24.53 -15.39 2.97
N THR A 134 24.72 -16.63 3.43
CA THR A 134 23.60 -17.42 3.95
C THR A 134 23.49 -17.54 5.48
N GLN A 135 24.34 -16.92 6.32
CA GLN A 135 24.24 -17.19 7.77
C GLN A 135 24.28 -16.01 8.77
N GLN A 136 24.46 -14.75 8.37
CA GLN A 136 24.62 -13.67 9.38
C GLN A 136 23.58 -12.53 9.36
N ASN A 137 22.72 -12.40 8.32
CA ASN A 137 21.73 -11.31 8.27
C ASN A 137 20.26 -11.72 8.39
N ILE A 138 19.95 -13.02 8.49
CA ILE A 138 18.55 -13.49 8.63
C ILE A 138 18.05 -13.42 10.08
N LYS A 139 18.96 -13.54 11.07
CA LYS A 139 18.59 -13.54 12.48
C LYS A 139 18.15 -12.17 12.99
N ASN A 140 18.78 -11.11 12.52
CA ASN A 140 18.51 -9.75 12.99
C ASN A 140 17.17 -9.21 12.44
N ASP A 141 16.84 -9.48 11.17
CA ASP A 141 15.56 -9.08 10.57
C ASP A 141 14.37 -9.95 11.07
N LEU A 142 14.61 -11.21 11.45
CA LEU A 142 13.57 -12.09 12.02
C LEU A 142 13.25 -11.74 13.48
N ALA A 143 14.25 -11.28 14.24
CA ALA A 143 14.07 -10.79 15.61
C ALA A 143 13.25 -9.49 15.64
N ASP A 144 13.54 -8.54 14.74
CA ASP A 144 12.81 -7.26 14.66
C ASP A 144 11.32 -7.44 14.31
N PHE A 145 10.99 -8.43 13.46
CA PHE A 145 9.59 -8.77 13.19
C PHE A 145 8.91 -9.49 14.36
N SER A 146 9.62 -10.38 15.06
CA SER A 146 9.10 -11.05 16.26
C SER A 146 8.80 -10.03 17.36
N ASP A 147 9.73 -9.11 17.62
CA ASP A 147 9.57 -8.05 18.62
C ASP A 147 8.38 -7.14 18.29
N LEU A 148 8.17 -6.81 17.00
CA LEU A 148 7.00 -6.03 16.60
C LEU A 148 5.69 -6.80 16.84
N MET A 149 5.66 -8.10 16.56
CA MET A 149 4.49 -8.94 16.83
C MET A 149 4.21 -9.08 18.33
N ASP A 150 5.26 -9.19 19.15
CA ASP A 150 5.15 -9.26 20.61
C ASP A 150 4.67 -7.93 21.20
N ILE A 151 5.18 -6.80 20.70
CA ILE A 151 4.68 -5.45 21.07
C ILE A 151 3.20 -5.30 20.70
N MET A 152 2.76 -5.83 19.54
CA MET A 152 1.36 -5.78 19.14
C MET A 152 0.48 -6.70 19.99
N PHE A 153 1.01 -7.86 20.41
CA PHE A 153 0.30 -8.83 21.25
C PHE A 153 0.15 -8.31 22.69
N GLU A 154 1.21 -7.75 23.28
CA GLU A 154 1.17 -7.10 24.59
C GLU A 154 0.18 -5.93 24.61
N LYS A 155 0.15 -5.12 23.54
CA LYS A 155 -0.85 -4.04 23.41
C LYS A 155 -2.28 -4.56 23.33
N LEU A 156 -2.50 -5.68 22.64
CA LEU A 156 -3.81 -6.33 22.56
C LEU A 156 -4.21 -6.90 23.93
N GLN A 157 -3.30 -7.57 24.62
CA GLN A 157 -3.53 -8.12 25.96
C GLN A 157 -3.85 -7.01 26.96
N HIS A 158 -3.06 -5.92 26.99
CA HIS A 158 -3.33 -4.78 27.84
C HIS A 158 -4.67 -4.11 27.52
N SER A 159 -5.04 -4.01 26.24
CA SER A 159 -6.37 -3.53 25.84
C SER A 159 -7.49 -4.43 26.36
N MET A 160 -7.29 -5.75 26.39
CA MET A 160 -8.30 -6.69 26.91
C MET A 160 -8.38 -6.66 28.43
N VAL A 161 -7.23 -6.61 29.13
CA VAL A 161 -7.18 -6.50 30.60
C VAL A 161 -7.85 -5.22 31.06
N THR A 162 -7.51 -4.08 30.46
CA THR A 162 -8.15 -2.79 30.80
C THR A 162 -9.65 -2.74 30.49
N MET A 163 -10.11 -3.45 29.44
CA MET A 163 -11.55 -3.62 29.21
C MET A 163 -12.20 -4.48 30.31
N MET A 164 -11.54 -5.55 30.74
CA MET A 164 -12.03 -6.42 31.80
C MET A 164 -12.05 -5.72 33.17
N GLU A 165 -11.01 -4.94 33.50
CA GLU A 165 -10.98 -4.10 34.71
C GLU A 165 -12.18 -3.15 34.76
N LYS A 166 -12.44 -2.42 33.65
CA LYS A 166 -13.61 -1.53 33.56
C LYS A 166 -14.95 -2.26 33.68
N ILE A 167 -15.03 -3.49 33.18
CA ILE A 167 -16.22 -4.33 33.32
C ILE A 167 -16.39 -4.74 34.79
N MET A 168 -15.32 -5.18 35.45
CA MET A 168 -15.33 -5.56 36.85
C MET A 168 -15.70 -4.38 37.75
N ASP A 169 -15.15 -3.19 37.51
CA ASP A 169 -15.50 -1.97 38.24
C ASP A 169 -16.99 -1.63 38.09
N LYS A 170 -17.50 -1.72 36.85
CA LYS A 170 -18.92 -1.46 36.56
C LYS A 170 -19.84 -2.51 37.19
N MET A 171 -19.40 -3.76 37.29
CA MET A 171 -20.14 -4.82 37.99
C MET A 171 -20.11 -4.59 39.50
N MET A 172 -18.97 -4.22 40.07
CA MET A 172 -18.83 -3.89 41.50
C MET A 172 -19.69 -2.68 41.89
N ASP A 173 -19.69 -1.60 41.10
CA ASP A 173 -20.53 -0.42 41.36
C ASP A 173 -22.03 -0.76 41.34
N ARG A 174 -22.46 -1.64 40.43
CA ARG A 174 -23.84 -2.16 40.40
C ARG A 174 -24.16 -3.01 41.64
N MET A 175 -23.25 -3.89 42.05
CA MET A 175 -23.43 -4.71 43.25
C MET A 175 -23.53 -3.84 44.50
N VAL A 176 -22.65 -2.84 44.65
CA VAL A 176 -22.68 -1.90 45.79
C VAL A 176 -24.00 -1.12 45.82
N LYS A 177 -24.51 -0.68 44.66
CA LYS A 177 -25.82 0.01 44.57
C LYS A 177 -26.99 -0.89 44.95
N LEU A 178 -26.97 -2.16 44.52
CA LEU A 178 -28.00 -3.14 44.89
C LEU A 178 -27.99 -3.43 46.39
N VAL A 179 -26.82 -3.72 46.97
CA VAL A 179 -26.67 -3.95 48.42
C VAL A 179 -27.10 -2.71 49.21
N SER A 180 -26.68 -1.51 48.78
CA SER A 180 -27.10 -0.25 49.42
C SER A 180 -28.60 0.00 49.34
N SER A 181 -29.29 -0.48 48.29
CA SER A 181 -30.75 -0.38 48.17
C SER A 181 -31.51 -1.36 49.08
N LEU A 182 -30.89 -2.49 49.41
CA LEU A 182 -31.44 -3.50 50.32
C LEU A 182 -31.26 -3.12 51.80
N VAL A 183 -30.18 -2.41 52.13
CA VAL A 183 -29.89 -1.92 53.50
C VAL A 183 -30.69 -0.66 53.86
N LYS A 184 -31.23 0.07 52.87
CA LYS A 184 -32.04 1.29 53.08
C LYS A 184 -33.55 1.05 53.22
N LYS A 185 -33.99 -0.19 53.38
CA LYS A 185 -35.35 -0.59 53.78
C LYS A 185 -35.32 -1.08 55.22
#